data_AF-A0A1C3N4T8-F1
#
_entry.id   AF-A0A1C3N4T8-F1
#
_cell.length_a   1.000
_cell.length_b   1.000
_cell.length_c   1.000
_cell.angle_alpha   90.00
_cell.angle_beta   90.00
_cell.angle_gamma   90.00
#
_symmetry.space_group_name_H-M   'P 1'
#
loop_
_entity.id
_entity.type
_entity.pdbx_description
1 polymer ?
#
loop_
_entity_poly.entity_id
_entity_poly.type
_entity_poly.pdbx_seq_one_letter_code
_entity_poly.pdbx_strand_id
1 'polypeptide(L)' 'MLSDMEYRADLYAAGDVYKDRERYYARNEVEAVDAARQLVVAHGLDHAVLYATDGNGHARRITKVGAEQ' A
#
# COMPACT_ATOMS: atom_id res chain seq x y z
N MET A 1 -17.87 8.78 -13.92
CA MET A 1 -17.11 9.30 -12.77
C MET A 1 -16.27 8.14 -12.28
N LEU A 2 -14.95 8.14 -12.51
CA LEU A 2 -14.06 7.15 -11.89
C LEU A 2 -13.99 7.55 -10.42
N SER A 3 -14.73 6.86 -9.56
CA SER A 3 -14.62 7.07 -8.12
C SER A 3 -13.27 6.53 -7.70
N ASP A 4 -12.43 7.42 -7.20
CA ASP A 4 -11.15 7.06 -6.65
C ASP A 4 -11.37 6.18 -5.40
N MET A 5 -10.63 5.06 -5.28
CA MET A 5 -10.71 4.13 -4.16
C MET A 5 -9.63 4.46 -3.14
N GLU A 6 -9.98 4.42 -1.85
CA GLU A 6 -8.98 4.57 -0.79
C GLU A 6 -8.20 3.25 -0.62
N TYR A 7 -6.89 3.38 -0.59
CA TYR A 7 -5.94 2.33 -0.30
C TYR A 7 -5.11 2.69 0.94
N ARG A 8 -4.60 1.64 1.59
CA ARG A 8 -3.72 1.74 2.75
C ARG A 8 -2.51 0.86 2.54
N ALA A 9 -1.32 1.42 2.66
CA ALA A 9 -0.07 0.68 2.68
C ALA A 9 0.48 0.68 4.11
N ASP A 10 0.54 -0.48 4.75
CA ASP A 10 1.28 -0.67 5.98
C ASP A 10 2.74 -0.99 5.61
N LEU A 11 3.69 -0.18 6.09
CA LEU A 11 5.08 -0.17 5.66
C LEU A 11 5.98 -0.90 6.69
N TYR A 12 6.91 -1.74 6.21
CA TYR A 12 7.72 -2.62 7.05
C TYR A 12 9.21 -2.56 6.67
N ALA A 13 10.06 -2.48 7.69
CA ALA A 13 11.50 -2.71 7.54
C ALA A 13 11.84 -4.21 7.59
N ALA A 14 13.12 -4.53 7.38
CA ALA A 14 13.64 -5.88 7.44
C ALA A 14 13.26 -6.59 8.75
N GLY A 15 12.96 -7.89 8.65
CA GLY A 15 12.48 -8.70 9.78
C GLY A 15 11.02 -8.43 10.15
N ASP A 16 10.19 -7.97 9.21
CA ASP A 16 8.76 -7.66 9.38
C ASP A 16 8.49 -6.64 10.51
N VAL A 17 9.43 -5.71 10.74
CA VAL A 17 9.26 -4.63 11.72
C VAL A 17 8.39 -3.54 11.13
N TYR A 18 7.17 -3.39 11.64
CA TYR A 18 6.25 -2.31 11.26
C TYR A 18 6.90 -0.93 11.49
N LYS A 19 6.77 -0.05 10.51
CA LYS A 19 7.33 1.31 10.56
C LYS A 19 6.26 2.37 10.52
N ASP A 20 5.38 2.30 9.53
CA ASP A 20 4.41 3.36 9.31
C ASP A 20 3.20 2.89 8.51
N ARG A 21 2.22 3.76 8.35
CA ARG A 21 1.04 3.53 7.52
C ARG A 21 0.71 4.77 6.72
N GLU A 22 0.61 4.58 5.42
CA GLU A 22 0.16 5.59 4.47
C GLU A 22 -1.22 5.25 3.92
N ARG A 23 -2.06 6.28 3.75
CA ARG A 23 -3.35 6.18 3.06
C ARG A 23 -3.34 7.08 1.84
N TYR A 24 -3.83 6.57 0.73
CA TYR A 24 -3.88 7.31 -0.51
C TYR A 24 -5.02 6.82 -1.40
N TYR A 25 -5.26 7.60 -2.43
CA TYR A 25 -6.34 7.43 -3.38
C TYR A 25 -5.72 6.97 -4.70
N ALA A 26 -6.25 5.88 -5.26
CA ALA A 26 -5.84 5.38 -6.56
C ALA A 26 -7.05 4.93 -7.39
N ARG A 27 -6.89 4.98 -8.73
CA ARG A 27 -7.98 4.67 -9.67
C ARG A 27 -8.26 3.17 -9.78
N ASN A 28 -7.26 2.33 -9.49
CA ASN A 28 -7.33 0.87 -9.58
C ASN A 28 -6.23 0.21 -8.74
N GLU A 29 -6.32 -1.12 -8.58
CA GLU A 29 -5.37 -1.89 -7.76
C GLU A 29 -3.93 -1.89 -8.32
N VAL A 30 -3.74 -1.77 -9.64
CA VAL A 30 -2.41 -1.74 -10.26
C VAL A 30 -1.68 -0.45 -9.91
N GLU A 31 -2.36 0.69 -10.06
CA GLU A 31 -1.85 2.00 -9.65
C GLU A 31 -1.56 2.03 -8.14
N ALA A 32 -2.42 1.40 -7.34
CA ALA A 32 -2.20 1.32 -5.90
C ALA A 32 -0.96 0.48 -5.54
N VAL A 33 -0.73 -0.64 -6.22
CA VAL A 33 0.46 -1.47 -6.04
C VAL A 33 1.74 -0.71 -6.43
N ASP A 34 1.71 0.02 -7.54
CA ASP A 34 2.85 0.83 -7.97
C ASP A 34 3.18 1.93 -6.94
N ALA A 35 2.16 2.67 -6.47
CA ALA A 35 2.34 3.67 -5.43
C ALA A 35 2.93 3.08 -4.14
N ALA A 36 2.42 1.92 -3.68
CA ALA A 36 2.97 1.24 -2.51
C ALA A 36 4.44 0.84 -2.70
N ARG A 37 4.84 0.39 -3.89
CA ARG A 37 6.25 0.09 -4.21
C ARG A 37 7.11 1.34 -4.15
N GLN A 38 6.64 2.45 -4.74
CA GLN A 38 7.36 3.72 -4.70
C GLN A 38 7.56 4.20 -3.26
N LEU A 39 6.57 4.01 -2.37
CA LEU A 39 6.72 4.31 -0.94
C LEU A 39 7.81 3.43 -0.30
N VAL A 40 7.81 2.12 -0.55
CA VAL A 40 8.86 1.23 -0.02
C VAL A 40 10.26 1.70 -0.44
N VAL A 41 10.43 2.04 -1.73
CA VAL A 41 11.71 2.54 -2.26
C VAL A 41 12.09 3.89 -1.66
N ALA A 42 11.16 4.85 -1.66
CA ALA A 42 11.39 6.21 -1.16
C ALA A 42 11.79 6.23 0.32
N HIS A 43 11.23 5.32 1.12
CA HIS A 43 11.51 5.19 2.54
C HIS A 43 12.63 4.20 2.88
N GLY A 44 13.21 3.51 1.88
CA GLY A 44 14.27 2.52 2.09
C GLY A 44 13.82 1.31 2.92
N LEU A 45 12.59 0.86 2.71
CA LEU A 45 11.95 -0.21 3.46
C LEU A 45 12.03 -1.56 2.74
N ASP A 46 11.69 -2.64 3.45
CA ASP A 46 11.75 -4.00 2.90
C ASP A 46 10.50 -4.28 2.05
N HIS A 47 9.33 -3.97 2.58
CA HIS A 47 8.06 -4.18 1.89
C HIS A 47 6.92 -3.34 2.47
N ALA A 48 5.79 -3.35 1.75
CA ALA A 48 4.50 -2.86 2.19
C ALA A 48 3.44 -3.95 2.08
N VAL A 49 2.44 -3.92 2.96
CA VAL A 49 1.19 -4.70 2.82
C VAL A 49 0.07 -3.75 2.42
N LEU A 50 -0.52 -4.01 1.27
CA LEU A 50 -1.55 -3.17 0.67
C LEU A 50 -2.95 -3.67 1.03
N TYR A 51 -3.83 -2.72 1.35
CA TYR A 51 -5.24 -2.92 1.62
C TYR A 51 -6.07 -1.94 0.79
N ALA A 52 -7.24 -2.37 0.30
CA ALA A 52 -8.28 -1.46 -0.18
C ALA A 52 -9.30 -1.24 0.93
N THR A 53 -9.73 0.00 1.13
CA THR A 53 -10.83 0.35 2.02
C THR A 53 -12.13 0.45 1.20
N ASP A 54 -13.19 -0.25 1.61
CA ASP A 54 -14.51 -0.06 1.02
C ASP A 54 -15.19 1.23 1.51
N GLY A 55 -16.30 1.63 0.87
CA GLY A 55 -17.07 2.82 1.27
C GLY A 55 -17.68 2.76 2.69
N ASN A 56 -17.53 1.64 3.39
CA ASN A 56 -17.95 1.44 4.78
C ASN A 56 -16.77 1.40 5.76
N GLY A 57 -15.54 1.62 5.28
CA GLY A 57 -14.32 1.63 6.10
C GLY A 57 -13.69 0.25 6.33
N HIS A 58 -14.15 -0.81 5.68
CA HIS A 58 -13.52 -2.13 5.82
C HIS A 58 -12.28 -2.25 4.95
N ALA A 59 -11.16 -2.61 5.57
CA ALA A 59 -9.90 -2.85 4.86
C ALA A 59 -9.78 -4.33 4.43
N ARG A 60 -9.71 -4.57 3.13
CA ARG A 60 -9.41 -5.88 2.53
C ARG A 60 -7.95 -5.93 2.11
N ARG A 61 -7.18 -6.90 2.61
CA ARG A 61 -5.80 -7.14 2.17
C ARG A 61 -5.78 -7.54 0.69
N ILE A 62 -4.94 -6.86 -0.09
CA ILE A 62 -4.75 -7.12 -1.51
C ILE A 62 -3.50 -7.98 -1.70
N THR A 63 -2.33 -7.43 -1.36
CA THR A 63 -1.04 -8.08 -1.60
C THR A 63 0.05 -7.54 -0.68
N LYS A 64 1.22 -8.21 -0.69
CA LYS A 64 2.47 -7.71 -0.11
C LYS A 64 3.41 -7.36 -1.27
N VAL A 65 3.99 -6.16 -1.24
CA VAL A 65 4.86 -5.64 -2.30
C VAL A 65 6.20 -5.28 -1.70
N GLY A 66 7.28 -5.86 -2.21
CA GLY A 66 8.63 -5.43 -1.88
C GLY A 66 9.05 -4.24 -2.73
N ALA A 67 10.23 -3.67 -2.41
CA ALA A 67 10.91 -2.76 -3.34
C ALA A 67 11.18 -3.44 -4.71
N GLU A 68 11.33 -4.77 -4.69
CA GLU A 68 11.83 -5.66 -5.75
C GLU A 68 13.17 -5.26 -6.37
N GLN A 69 13.92 -6.30 -6.72
CA GLN A 69 15.34 -6.32 -7.08
C GLN A 69 15.60 -5.91 -8.52
#